data_AF-Q114G4-F1
#
_entry.id   AF-Q114G4-F1
#
_cell.length_a   1.000
_cell.length_b   1.000
_cell.length_c   1.000
_cell.angle_alpha   90.00
_cell.angle_beta   90.00
_cell.angle_gamma   90.00
#
_symmetry.space_group_name_H-M   'P 1'
#
loop_
_entity.id
_entity.type
_entity.pdbx_description
1 polymer ?
#
loop_
_entity_poly.entity_id
_entity_poly.type
_entity_poly.pdbx_seq_one_letter_code
_entity_poly.pdbx_strand_id
1 'polypeptide(L)'
;MAGASDGYVTIAGNLFALLINYLGHSGGRTYMSDMKAHIEITNTFFYPDIMVICDARDKALPNHKKYICLIVEILFDQKLANYFVFPTI
;
A
#
# COMPACT_ATOMS: atom_id res chain seq x y z
N MET A 1 13.88 -1.84 -9.35
CA MET A 1 12.82 -2.83 -9.61
C MET A 1 13.44 -4.05 -10.25
N ALA A 2 13.39 -5.20 -9.57
CA ALA A 2 13.94 -6.47 -10.05
C ALA A 2 12.79 -7.48 -10.23
N GLY A 3 12.66 -8.08 -11.42
CA GLY A 3 12.05 -9.39 -11.66
C GLY A 3 10.60 -9.65 -11.18
N ALA A 4 9.68 -8.68 -11.26
CA ALA A 4 8.26 -8.97 -11.02
C ALA A 4 7.65 -9.77 -12.19
N SER A 5 6.76 -10.73 -11.90
CA SER A 5 6.05 -11.49 -12.93
C SER A 5 5.01 -10.63 -13.65
N ASP A 6 4.67 -11.00 -14.87
CA ASP A 6 3.61 -10.34 -15.67
C ASP A 6 2.27 -10.31 -14.93
N GLY A 7 1.91 -11.41 -14.25
CA GLY A 7 0.71 -11.52 -13.42
C GLY A 7 0.73 -10.55 -12.24
N TYR A 8 1.84 -10.48 -11.50
CA TYR A 8 1.99 -9.53 -10.40
C TYR A 8 1.82 -8.09 -10.89
N VAL A 9 2.52 -7.73 -11.98
CA VAL A 9 2.48 -6.36 -12.53
C VAL A 9 1.07 -6.00 -12.99
N THR A 10 0.37 -6.94 -13.64
CA THR A 10 -0.99 -6.73 -14.13
C THR A 10 -1.98 -6.55 -12.98
N ILE A 11 -1.92 -7.41 -11.96
CA ILE A 11 -2.81 -7.33 -10.80
C ILE A 11 -2.57 -6.03 -10.02
N ALA A 12 -1.30 -5.69 -9.76
CA ALA A 12 -0.92 -4.47 -9.05
C ALA A 12 -1.39 -3.21 -9.78
N GLY A 13 -1.13 -3.13 -11.10
CA GLY A 13 -1.54 -1.99 -11.91
C GLY A 13 -3.06 -1.81 -11.97
N ASN A 14 -3.81 -2.90 -12.17
CA ASN A 14 -5.26 -2.85 -12.22
C ASN A 14 -5.88 -2.42 -10.88
N LEU A 15 -5.41 -3.00 -9.77
CA LEU A 15 -5.92 -2.66 -8.45
C LEU A 15 -5.59 -1.19 -8.10
N PHE A 16 -4.38 -0.73 -8.40
CA PHE A 16 -3.99 0.66 -8.22
C PHE A 16 -4.90 1.62 -9.00
N ALA A 17 -5.15 1.33 -10.28
CA ALA A 17 -6.03 2.13 -11.12
C ALA A 17 -7.48 2.17 -10.58
N LEU A 18 -8.01 1.02 -10.15
CA LEU A 18 -9.34 0.95 -9.55
C LEU A 18 -9.44 1.79 -8.27
N LEU A 19 -8.45 1.68 -7.38
CA LEU A 19 -8.42 2.42 -6.12
C LEU A 19 -8.32 3.93 -6.35
N ILE A 20 -7.49 4.40 -7.29
CA ILE A 20 -7.43 5.84 -7.62
C ILE A 20 -8.77 6.35 -8.11
N ASN A 21 -9.44 5.61 -9.01
CA ASN A 21 -10.75 6.04 -9.53
C ASN A 21 -11.83 6.06 -8.43
N TYR A 22 -11.81 5.08 -7.52
CA TYR A 22 -12.74 5.02 -6.41
C TYR A 22 -12.49 6.15 -5.39
N LEU A 23 -11.23 6.38 -5.03
CA LEU A 23 -10.84 7.31 -3.97
C LEU A 23 -10.71 8.76 -4.43
N GLY A 24 -10.59 9.00 -5.74
CA GLY A 24 -10.51 10.34 -6.32
C GLY A 24 -11.67 11.25 -5.92
N HIS A 25 -12.83 10.66 -5.59
CA HIS A 25 -14.00 11.38 -5.11
C HIS A 25 -14.08 11.51 -3.58
N SER A 26 -13.41 10.63 -2.82
CA SER A 26 -13.48 10.58 -1.35
C SER A 26 -12.30 11.26 -0.64
N GLY A 27 -11.32 11.76 -1.39
CA GLY A 27 -10.17 12.50 -0.85
C GLY A 27 -9.00 11.63 -0.38
N GLY A 28 -9.12 10.30 -0.52
CA GLY A 28 -8.03 9.36 -0.28
C GLY A 28 -6.96 9.39 -1.36
N ARG A 29 -5.77 8.86 -1.06
CA ARG A 29 -4.66 8.70 -2.02
C ARG A 29 -4.10 7.29 -1.97
N THR A 30 -3.86 6.73 -3.15
CA THR A 30 -3.22 5.42 -3.31
C THR A 30 -1.75 5.60 -3.69
N TYR A 31 -0.89 4.75 -3.13
CA TYR A 31 0.53 4.67 -3.45
C TYR A 31 0.90 3.22 -3.79
N MET A 32 1.94 3.05 -4.62
CA MET A 32 2.55 1.74 -4.92
C MET A 32 3.86 1.54 -4.16
N SER A 33 4.43 0.34 -4.31
CA SER A 33 5.64 -0.24 -3.69
C SER A 33 6.79 0.71 -3.30
N ASP A 34 7.08 1.80 -4.03
CA ASP A 34 8.15 2.74 -3.65
C ASP A 34 7.79 3.61 -2.42
N MET A 35 6.50 3.70 -2.11
CA MET A 35 5.86 4.32 -0.95
C MET A 35 6.09 3.63 0.41
N LYS A 36 6.97 4.09 1.30
CA LYS A 36 7.11 3.46 2.64
C LYS A 36 6.04 3.86 3.66
N ALA A 37 5.53 2.85 4.37
CA ALA A 37 4.73 2.95 5.58
C ALA A 37 5.65 3.02 6.82
N HIS A 38 5.34 3.88 7.78
CA HIS A 38 6.04 3.95 9.07
C HIS A 38 5.16 3.35 10.17
N ILE A 39 5.64 2.29 10.81
CA ILE A 39 5.00 1.68 11.97
C ILE A 39 5.60 2.30 13.22
N GLU A 40 4.83 3.15 13.90
CA GLU A 40 5.34 3.93 15.04
C GLU A 40 5.74 3.06 16.24
N ILE A 41 4.97 1.99 16.52
CA ILE A 41 5.18 1.11 17.68
C ILE A 41 6.56 0.44 17.64
N THR A 42 7.00 0.03 16.45
CA THR A 42 8.29 -0.65 16.25
C THR A 42 9.36 0.26 15.66
N ASN A 43 8.99 1.50 15.31
CA ASN A 43 9.81 2.45 14.56
C ASN A 43 10.41 1.85 13.26
N THR A 44 9.63 1.00 12.58
CA THR A 44 10.07 0.27 11.39
C THR A 44 9.39 0.82 10.14
N PHE A 45 10.10 0.79 9.01
CA PHE A 45 9.53 1.11 7.70
C PHE A 45 9.24 -0.16 6.91
N PHE A 46 8.06 -0.21 6.30
CA PHE A 46 7.61 -1.29 5.42
C PHE A 46 7.25 -0.73 4.04
N TYR A 47 7.43 -1.52 2.99
CA TYR A 47 7.19 -1.12 1.61
C TYR A 47 6.08 -2.00 1.03
N PRO A 48 4.81 -1.63 1.27
CA PRO A 48 3.70 -2.43 0.80
C PRO A 48 3.53 -2.35 -0.70
N ASP A 49 3.03 -3.40 -1.35
CA ASP A 49 2.81 -3.38 -2.80
C ASP A 49 1.86 -2.25 -3.21
N ILE A 50 0.76 -2.10 -2.46
CA ILE A 50 -0.20 -1.00 -2.57
C ILE A 50 -0.62 -0.54 -1.18
N MET A 51 -0.73 0.78 -0.98
CA MET A 51 -1.30 1.35 0.23
C MET A 51 -2.24 2.51 -0.07
N VAL A 52 -3.22 2.71 0.81
CA VAL A 52 -4.16 3.83 0.75
C VAL A 52 -4.08 4.67 2.02
N ILE A 53 -4.01 5.97 1.81
CA ILE A 53 -4.07 7.00 2.83
C ILE A 53 -5.44 7.66 2.77
N CYS A 54 -6.12 7.68 3.91
CA CYS A 54 -7.43 8.32 4.05
C CYS A 54 -7.37 9.63 4.84
N ASP A 55 -6.20 10.00 5.39
CA ASP A 55 -6.05 11.16 6.26
C ASP A 55 -5.23 12.29 5.63
N ALA A 56 -5.69 13.53 5.80
CA ALA A 56 -5.00 14.71 5.28
C ALA A 56 -3.66 15.00 5.99
N ARG A 57 -3.46 14.52 7.23
CA ARG A 57 -2.21 14.69 8.00
C ARG A 57 -0.99 14.13 7.26
N ASP A 58 -1.19 13.06 6.48
CA ASP A 58 -0.13 12.45 5.67
C ASP A 58 0.33 13.31 4.49
N LYS A 59 -0.36 14.43 4.18
CA LYS A 59 0.13 15.41 3.19
C LYS A 59 1.40 16.12 3.68
N ALA A 60 1.58 16.26 5.00
CA ALA A 60 2.76 16.87 5.60
C ALA A 60 3.99 15.92 5.62
N LEU A 61 3.81 14.63 5.29
CA LEU A 61 4.84 13.61 5.34
C LEU A 61 5.22 13.19 3.92
N PRO A 62 6.20 13.83 3.27
CA PRO A 62 6.52 13.55 1.86
C PRO A 62 7.22 12.20 1.65
N ASN A 63 7.96 11.72 2.66
CA ASN A 63 8.90 10.60 2.50
C ASN A 63 8.42 9.29 3.14
N HIS A 64 7.31 9.30 3.87
CA HIS A 64 6.71 8.13 4.50
C HIS A 64 5.26 8.42 4.84
N LYS A 65 4.47 7.37 5.08
CA LYS A 65 3.07 7.48 5.49
C LYS A 65 2.80 6.82 6.83
N LYS A 66 1.89 7.40 7.61
CA LYS A 66 1.56 6.94 8.97
C LYS A 66 0.08 6.61 9.15
N TYR A 67 -0.81 7.38 8.55
CA TYR A 67 -2.26 7.29 8.72
C TYR A 67 -2.87 6.49 7.56
N ILE A 68 -2.45 5.22 7.48
CA ILE A 68 -2.83 4.29 6.44
C ILE A 68 -4.17 3.65 6.81
N CYS A 69 -5.09 3.57 5.86
CA CYS A 69 -6.39 2.92 6.04
C CYS A 69 -6.50 1.57 5.32
N LEU A 70 -5.64 1.30 4.33
CA LEU A 70 -5.57 0.02 3.65
C LEU A 70 -4.14 -0.28 3.21
N ILE A 71 -3.72 -1.53 3.39
CA ILE A 71 -2.48 -2.11 2.86
C ILE A 71 -2.88 -3.36 2.07
N VAL A 72 -2.31 -3.54 0.88
CA VAL A 72 -2.50 -4.73 0.05
C VAL A 72 -1.14 -5.28 -0.36
N GLU A 73 -0.95 -6.56 -0.11
CA GLU A 73 0.18 -7.37 -0.57
C GLU A 73 -0.31 -8.36 -1.63
N ILE A 74 0.37 -8.40 -2.77
CA ILE A 74 0.04 -9.30 -3.87
C ILE A 74 0.98 -10.49 -3.79
N LEU A 75 0.43 -11.60 -3.31
CA LEU A 75 1.17 -12.84 -3.22
C LEU A 75 1.19 -13.52 -4.60
N PHE A 76 2.38 -13.74 -5.14
CA PHE A 76 2.59 -14.67 -6.23
C PHE A 76 3.29 -15.91 -5.68
N ASP A 77 2.79 -17.09 -6.03
CA ASP A 77 3.22 -18.36 -5.45
C ASP A 77 4.69 -18.66 -5.77
N GLN A 78 5.57 -18.27 -4.85
CA GLN A 78 6.79 -18.99 -4.47
C GLN A 78 7.26 -18.65 -3.04
N LYS A 79 6.65 -17.70 -2.30
CA LYS A 79 7.01 -17.46 -0.90
C LYS A 79 5.82 -17.14 -0.01
N LEU A 80 5.48 -18.14 0.79
CA LEU A 80 5.07 -18.04 2.19
C LEU A 80 3.65 -17.51 2.45
N ALA A 81 2.80 -18.48 2.80
CA ALA A 81 1.75 -18.36 3.80
C ALA A 81 2.18 -17.44 4.97
N ASN A 82 1.53 -16.30 5.11
CA ASN A 82 1.16 -15.63 6.37
C ASN A 82 0.47 -14.30 6.03
N TYR A 83 -0.86 -14.35 5.84
CA TYR A 83 -1.67 -13.15 5.70
C TYR A 83 -1.70 -12.40 7.04
N PHE A 84 -1.15 -11.19 7.10
CA PHE A 84 -1.42 -10.22 8.16
C PHE A 84 -2.40 -9.17 7.63
N VAL A 85 -3.68 -9.35 7.97
CA VAL A 85 -4.67 -8.28 7.90
C VAL A 85 -4.63 -7.57 9.25
N PHE A 86 -4.13 -6.33 9.29
CA PHE A 86 -4.23 -5.52 10.50
C PHE A 86 -5.69 -5.04 10.66
N PRO A 87 -6.36 -5.33 11.78
CA PRO A 87 -7.67 -4.76 12.04
C PRO A 87 -7.50 -3.27 12.34
N THR A 88 -8.37 -2.47 11.72
CA THR A 88 -8.61 -1.07 12.07
C THR A 88 -8.93 -0.98 13.56
N ILE A 89 -8.19 -0.15 14.31
CA ILE A 89 -8.57 0.28 15.66
C ILE A 89 -9.73 1.27 15.54
#